data_AF-A0A838P2T5-F1
#
_entry.id   AF-A0A838P2T5-F1
#
_cell.length_a   1.000
_cell.length_b   1.000
_cell.length_c   1.000
_cell.angle_alpha   90.00
_cell.angle_beta   90.00
_cell.angle_gamma   90.00
#
_symmetry.space_group_name_H-M   'P 1'
#
loop_
_entity.id
_entity.type
_entity.pdbx_description
1 polymer ?
#
loop_
_entity_poly.entity_id
_entity_poly.type
_entity_poly.pdbx_seq_one_letter_code
_entity_poly.pdbx_strand_id
1 'polypeptide(L)' 'MFDELSAQLNATLQKLTGRGVLTEEAVKEGLREIRRILLEADVSFDLTRDFLERVQAKAVGLASLKDV' A
#
# COMPACT_ATOMS: atom_id res chain seq x y z
N MET A 1 12.92 16.46 1.72
CA MET A 1 12.75 15.46 0.64
C MET A 1 11.99 14.23 1.14
N PHE A 2 12.39 13.63 2.28
CA PHE A 2 11.66 12.48 2.84
C PHE A 2 10.26 12.84 3.40
N ASP A 3 10.04 14.11 3.76
CA ASP A 3 8.78 14.59 4.32
C ASP A 3 7.63 14.57 3.30
N GLU A 4 7.91 14.85 2.02
CA GLU A 4 6.91 14.88 0.95
C GLU A 4 6.44 13.46 0.60
N LEU A 5 7.37 12.51 0.53
CA LEU A 5 7.08 11.08 0.40
C LEU A 5 6.26 10.58 1.60
N SER A 6 6.65 10.97 2.81
CA SER A 6 5.97 10.57 4.04
C SER A 6 4.54 11.12 4.11
N ALA A 7 4.31 12.35 3.63
CA ALA A 7 2.99 12.95 3.55
C ALA A 7 2.08 12.23 2.54
N GLN A 8 2.59 11.91 1.36
CA GLN A 8 1.84 11.19 0.33
C GLN A 8 1.45 9.78 0.79
N LEU A 9 2.40 9.03 1.37
CA LEU A 9 2.15 7.69 1.93
C LEU A 9 1.11 7.71 3.05
N ASN A 10 1.20 8.68 3.98
CA ASN A 10 0.22 8.81 5.06
C ASN A 10 -1.19 9.10 4.52
N ALA A 11 -1.31 9.93 3.48
CA ALA A 11 -2.60 10.22 2.87
C ALA A 11 -3.20 8.98 2.19
N THR A 12 -2.39 8.14 1.52
CA THR A 12 -2.87 6.89 0.90
C THR A 12 -3.30 5.88 1.96
N LEU A 13 -2.51 5.74 3.03
CA LEU A 13 -2.82 4.83 4.14
C LEU A 13 -4.10 5.24 4.87
N GLN A 14 -4.32 6.54 5.12
CA GLN A 14 -5.56 7.03 5.72
C GLN A 14 -6.81 6.69 4.88
N LYS A 15 -6.72 6.80 3.54
CA LYS A 15 -7.82 6.39 2.64
C LYS A 15 -8.12 4.90 2.73
N LEU A 16 -7.09 4.06 2.91
CA LEU A 16 -7.22 2.61 3.06
C LEU A 16 -7.80 2.22 4.43
N THR A 17 -7.37 2.86 5.52
CA THR A 17 -7.83 2.53 6.88
C THR A 17 -9.18 3.16 7.23
N GLY A 18 -9.56 4.28 6.62
CA GLY A 18 -10.82 4.99 6.89
C GLY A 18 -12.09 4.25 6.43
N ARG A 19 -11.96 3.20 5.62
CA ARG A 19 -13.09 2.43 5.07
C ARG A 19 -13.58 1.28 5.97
N GLY A 20 -12.93 1.01 7.11
CA GLY A 20 -13.36 0.02 8.11
C GLY A 20 -13.14 -1.46 7.72
N VAL A 21 -13.44 -1.82 6.46
CA VAL A 21 -13.18 -3.15 5.88
C VAL A 21 -12.26 -3.00 4.67
N LEU A 22 -11.08 -3.62 4.76
CA LEU A 22 -10.14 -3.74 3.64
C LEU A 22 -10.62 -4.90 2.75
N THR A 23 -11.29 -4.57 1.65
CA THR A 23 -11.61 -5.55 0.61
C THR A 23 -10.38 -5.82 -0.26
N GLU A 24 -10.29 -7.00 -0.87
CA GLU A 24 -9.19 -7.31 -1.80
C GLU A 24 -9.06 -6.27 -2.93
N GLU A 25 -10.19 -5.74 -3.40
CA GLU A 25 -10.24 -4.71 -4.43
C GLU A 25 -9.62 -3.40 -3.96
N ALA A 26 -9.95 -2.95 -2.74
CA ALA A 26 -9.37 -1.74 -2.15
C ALA A 26 -7.86 -1.88 -1.92
N VAL A 27 -7.40 -3.07 -1.50
CA VAL A 27 -5.97 -3.36 -1.34
C VAL A 27 -5.25 -3.32 -2.68
N LYS A 28 -5.80 -3.94 -3.74
CA LYS A 28 -5.23 -3.90 -5.09
C LYS A 28 -5.17 -2.48 -5.66
N GLU A 29 -6.21 -1.67 -5.42
CA GLU A 29 -6.25 -0.27 -5.84
C GLU A 29 -5.16 0.55 -5.14
N GLY A 30 -5.04 0.42 -3.80
CA GLY A 30 -4.01 1.11 -3.02
C GLY A 30 -2.58 0.71 -3.41
N LEU A 31 -2.32 -0.59 -3.67
CA LEU A 31 -1.01 -1.06 -4.11
C LEU A 31 -0.59 -0.48 -5.47
N ARG A 32 -1.55 -0.23 -6.38
CA ARG A 32 -1.27 0.44 -7.65
C ARG A 32 -0.88 1.90 -7.45
N GLU A 33 -1.53 2.59 -6.53
CA GLU A 33 -1.23 3.98 -6.21
C GLU A 33 0.15 4.11 -5.56
N ILE A 34 0.46 3.23 -4.60
CA ILE A 34 1.78 3.14 -3.95
C ILE A 34 2.88 2.84 -4.96
N ARG A 35 2.64 1.92 -5.92
CA ARG A 35 3.60 1.62 -6.99
C ARG A 35 3.96 2.88 -7.79
N ARG A 36 2.97 3.71 -8.13
CA ARG A 36 3.19 4.92 -8.91
C ARG A 36 4.07 5.92 -8.15
N ILE A 37 3.74 6.17 -6.88
CA ILE A 37 4.50 7.08 -6.00
C ILE A 37 5.96 6.63 -5.86
N LEU A 38 6.19 5.32 -5.67
CA LEU A 38 7.55 4.79 -5.52
C LEU A 38 8.38 4.94 -6.81
N LEU A 39 7.77 4.73 -7.98
CA LEU A 39 8.45 4.94 -9.26
C LEU A 39 8.70 6.42 -9.57
N GLU A 40 7.76 7.31 -9.20
CA GLU A 40 7.94 8.77 -9.33
C GLU A 40 9.04 9.31 -8.41
N ALA A 41 9.29 8.64 -7.29
CA ALA A 41 10.36 8.97 -6.34
C ALA A 41 11.74 8.37 -6.71
N ASP A 42 11.91 7.90 -7.96
CA ASP A 42 13.15 7.28 -8.46
C ASP A 42 13.60 6.02 -7.68
N VAL A 43 12.66 5.28 -7.08
CA VAL A 43 12.96 3.99 -6.44
C VAL A 43 13.10 2.89 -7.50
N SER A 44 14.12 2.03 -7.36
CA SER A 44 14.32 0.91 -8.28
C SER A 44 13.10 0.00 -8.38
N PHE A 45 12.85 -0.48 -9.60
CA PHE A 45 11.72 -1.37 -9.90
C PHE A 45 11.76 -2.67 -9.07
N ASP A 46 12.92 -3.29 -8.92
CA ASP A 46 13.06 -4.52 -8.13
C ASP A 46 12.70 -4.32 -6.66
N LEU A 47 13.19 -3.23 -6.05
CA LEU A 47 12.83 -2.86 -4.68
C LEU A 47 11.33 -2.57 -4.54
N THR A 48 10.75 -1.88 -5.52
CA THR A 48 9.32 -1.56 -5.54
C THR A 48 8.47 -2.82 -5.64
N ARG A 49 8.85 -3.78 -6.50
CA ARG A 49 8.16 -5.07 -6.64
C ARG A 49 8.18 -5.84 -5.32
N ASP A 50 9.37 -6.04 -4.76
CA ASP A 50 9.56 -6.82 -3.54
C ASP A 50 8.84 -6.17 -2.34
N PHE A 51 8.81 -4.84 -2.28
CA PHE A 51 8.05 -4.10 -1.27
C PHE A 51 6.54 -4.35 -1.40
N LEU A 52 5.99 -4.22 -2.61
CA LEU A 52 4.56 -4.41 -2.86
C LEU A 52 4.10 -5.84 -2.58
N GLU A 53 4.91 -6.85 -2.92
CA GLU A 53 4.62 -8.26 -2.62
C GLU A 53 4.52 -8.51 -1.11
N ARG A 54 5.45 -7.95 -0.32
CA ARG A 54 5.42 -8.04 1.14
C ARG A 54 4.20 -7.34 1.74
N VAL A 55 3.83 -6.17 1.21
CA VAL A 55 2.65 -5.44 1.67
C VAL A 55 1.37 -6.20 1.32
N GLN A 56 1.27 -6.74 0.10
CA GLN A 56 0.12 -7.54 -0.33
C GLN A 56 -0.06 -8.79 0.53
N ALA A 57 1.01 -9.55 0.79
CA ALA A 57 0.96 -10.74 1.63
C ALA A 57 0.47 -10.43 3.06
N LYS A 58 0.93 -9.31 3.64
CA LYS A 58 0.48 -8.85 4.97
C LYS A 58 -0.96 -8.36 4.96
N ALA A 59 -1.38 -7.66 3.92
CA ALA A 59 -2.74 -7.11 3.80
C ALA A 59 -3.78 -8.23 3.64
N VAL A 60 -3.50 -9.24 2.81
CA VAL A 60 -4.38 -10.42 2.65
C VAL A 60 -4.38 -11.28 3.93
N GLY A 61 -3.22 -11.47 4.56
CA GLY A 61 -3.13 -12.23 5.82
C GLY A 61 -3.83 -11.56 7.02
N LEU A 62 -4.01 -10.23 7.00
CA LEU A 62 -4.83 -9.51 7.99
C LEU A 62 -6.32 -9.55 7.66
N ALA A 63 -6.69 -9.67 6.38
CA ALA A 63 -8.08 -9.82 5.97
C ALA A 63 -8.65 -11.17 6.44
N SER A 64 -7.88 -12.27 6.33
CA SER A 64 -8.32 -13.58 6.80
C SER A 64 -8.42 -13.74 8.33
N LEU A 65 -7.76 -12.87 9.10
CA LEU A 65 -7.84 -12.87 10.58
C LEU A 65 -9.08 -12.15 11.12
N LYS A 66 -9.78 -11.36 10.31
CA LYS A 66 -11.02 -10.67 10.73
C LYS A 66 -12.30 -11.48 10.49
N ASP A 67 -12.19 -12.64 9.82
CA ASP A 67 -13.31 -13.55 9.52
C ASP A 67 -13.48 -14.70 10.53
N VAL A 68 -13.08 -14.51 11.80
CA VAL A 68 -13.33 -15.46 12.91
C VAL A 68 -14.04 -14.77 14.07
#